data_AF-A0A941EUN3-F1
#
_entry.id   AF-A0A941EUN3-F1
#
_cell.length_a   1.000
_cell.length_b   1.000
_cell.length_c   1.000
_cell.angle_alpha   90.00
_cell.angle_beta   90.00
_cell.angle_gamma   90.00
#
_symmetry.space_group_name_H-M   'P 1'
#
loop_
_entity.id
_entity.type
_entity.pdbx_description
1 polymer ?
#
loop_
_entity_poly.entity_id
_entity_poly.type
_entity_poly.pdbx_seq_one_letter_code
_entity_poly.pdbx_strand_id
1 'polypeptide(L)'
;MGNRVRLATPRNGGWGVILMRLPAGIASPVKMARDAEFEPLGTTQDVVARISEAAPATEWTNVESGTGWIWAPSWSIEILPSDPNPDGMIEWLRLFVRGRGDDAVALAVRLAAALGCVVFDDGGEPAVISGADDAEGWRAHQRDCEQPARGDEFGQCGRLLPETLWTP
;
A
#
# COMPACT_ATOMS: atom_id res chain seq x y z
N MET A 1 -21.04 -16.06 -5.14
CA MET A 1 -19.68 -16.67 -5.07
C MET A 1 -18.77 -15.57 -4.57
N GLY A 2 -18.44 -15.55 -3.28
CA GLY A 2 -17.70 -14.43 -2.68
C GLY A 2 -16.27 -14.36 -3.19
N ASN A 3 -15.85 -13.16 -3.61
CA ASN A 3 -14.46 -12.89 -4.00
C ASN A 3 -13.54 -13.19 -2.81
N ARG A 4 -12.60 -14.10 -3.01
CA ARG A 4 -11.59 -14.43 -2.00
C ARG A 4 -10.46 -13.42 -2.12
N VAL A 5 -10.32 -12.52 -1.14
CA VAL A 5 -9.10 -11.72 -1.00
C VAL A 5 -7.97 -12.65 -0.56
N ARG A 6 -7.20 -13.16 -1.52
CA ARG A 6 -5.86 -13.69 -1.23
C ARG A 6 -4.93 -12.49 -1.22
N LEU A 7 -4.66 -11.97 -0.03
CA LEU A 7 -3.52 -11.07 0.17
C LEU A 7 -2.27 -11.85 -0.27
N ALA A 8 -1.69 -11.46 -1.41
CA ALA A 8 -0.50 -12.12 -1.93
C ALA A 8 0.62 -12.06 -0.88
N THR A 9 1.38 -13.14 -0.79
CA THR A 9 2.61 -13.25 0.00
C THR A 9 3.53 -12.06 -0.29
N PRO A 10 4.24 -11.48 0.70
CA PRO A 10 5.11 -10.33 0.47
C PRO A 10 6.08 -10.62 -0.66
N ARG A 11 5.99 -9.90 -1.77
CA ARG A 11 7.02 -9.95 -2.82
C ARG A 11 8.22 -9.18 -2.28
N ASN A 12 9.24 -9.90 -1.82
CA ASN A 12 10.60 -9.42 -1.55
C ASN A 12 10.71 -7.95 -1.11
N GLY A 13 10.81 -7.70 0.20
CA GLY A 13 11.64 -6.58 0.61
C GLY A 13 11.02 -5.30 1.15
N GLY A 14 9.69 -5.22 1.28
CA GLY A 14 9.00 -3.99 1.63
C GLY A 14 7.85 -4.21 2.61
N TRP A 15 7.41 -3.10 3.19
CA TRP A 15 6.28 -3.02 4.10
C TRP A 15 4.99 -2.80 3.30
N GLY A 16 4.01 -3.67 3.49
CA GLY A 16 2.74 -3.57 2.79
C GLY A 16 1.69 -2.89 3.65
N VAL A 17 0.94 -1.97 3.05
CA VAL A 17 -0.28 -1.42 3.62
C VAL A 17 -1.42 -1.51 2.62
N ILE A 18 -2.63 -1.65 3.12
CA ILE A 18 -3.85 -1.70 2.32
C ILE A 18 -4.68 -0.45 2.57
N LEU A 19 -5.15 0.17 1.49
CA LEU A 19 -6.14 1.24 1.49
C LEU A 19 -7.48 0.68 1.04
N MET A 20 -8.51 0.85 1.87
CA MET A 20 -9.83 0.24 1.65
C MET A 20 -10.92 1.01 2.39
N ARG A 21 -12.12 1.11 1.82
CA ARG A 21 -13.29 1.63 2.55
C ARG A 21 -13.84 0.53 3.44
N LEU A 22 -13.83 0.77 4.75
CA LEU A 22 -14.50 -0.11 5.69
C LEU A 22 -16.02 0.13 5.65
N PRO A 23 -16.83 -0.93 5.79
CA PRO A 23 -18.27 -0.76 5.99
C PRO A 23 -18.57 0.12 7.18
N ALA A 24 -19.68 0.86 7.11
CA ALA A 24 -20.13 1.72 8.20
C ALA A 24 -20.20 0.95 9.53
N GLY A 25 -19.61 1.53 10.59
CA GLY A 25 -19.58 0.92 11.93
C GLY A 25 -18.46 -0.10 12.16
N ILE A 26 -17.64 -0.43 11.15
CA ILE A 26 -16.46 -1.27 11.30
C ILE A 26 -15.22 -0.41 11.48
N ALA A 27 -14.56 -0.57 12.64
CA ALA A 27 -13.35 0.17 12.99
C ALA A 27 -12.04 -0.57 12.66
N SER A 28 -12.11 -1.84 12.27
CA SER A 28 -10.92 -2.65 11.93
C SER A 28 -11.26 -3.74 10.92
N PRO A 29 -10.37 -3.98 9.92
CA PRO A 29 -10.50 -5.10 8.98
C PRO A 29 -10.60 -6.47 9.67
N VAL A 30 -10.00 -6.65 10.85
CA VAL A 30 -10.03 -7.92 11.60
C VAL A 30 -11.44 -8.27 12.06
N LYS A 31 -12.28 -7.24 12.28
CA LYS A 31 -13.67 -7.42 12.72
C LYS A 31 -14.62 -7.63 11.53
N MET A 32 -14.11 -7.67 10.31
CA MET A 32 -14.92 -7.91 9.13
C MET A 32 -15.26 -9.38 8.99
N ALA A 33 -16.52 -9.66 8.69
CA ALA A 33 -16.93 -10.98 8.24
C ALA A 33 -16.20 -11.31 6.93
N ARG A 34 -15.94 -12.60 6.71
CA ARG A 34 -15.16 -13.09 5.57
C ARG A 34 -15.82 -12.80 4.21
N ASP A 35 -17.11 -12.51 4.23
CA ASP A 35 -18.01 -12.23 3.12
C ASP A 35 -18.56 -10.80 3.17
N ALA A 36 -17.97 -9.92 3.97
CA ALA A 36 -18.35 -8.52 3.99
C ALA A 36 -18.13 -7.90 2.60
N GLU A 37 -19.17 -7.26 2.07
CA GLU A 37 -19.08 -6.45 0.86
C GLU A 37 -18.40 -5.12 1.20
N PHE A 38 -17.52 -4.67 0.31
CA PHE A 38 -16.79 -3.41 0.47
C PHE A 38 -17.37 -2.38 -0.48
N GLU A 39 -17.47 -1.14 -0.03
CA GLU A 39 -17.69 -0.05 -0.96
C GLU A 39 -16.41 0.13 -1.79
N PRO A 40 -16.46 -0.02 -3.12
CA PRO A 40 -15.26 0.10 -3.93
C PRO A 40 -14.73 1.53 -3.89
N LEU A 41 -13.42 1.72 -4.02
CA LEU A 41 -12.75 3.03 -4.06
C LEU A 41 -13.22 3.90 -5.23
N GLY A 42 -13.58 3.27 -6.34
CA GLY A 42 -14.11 3.89 -7.56
C GLY A 42 -13.62 3.18 -8.80
N THR A 43 -13.84 3.80 -9.97
CA THR A 43 -13.26 3.32 -11.22
C THR A 43 -11.75 3.52 -11.22
N THR A 44 -11.01 2.80 -12.07
CA THR A 44 -9.56 3.03 -12.22
C THR A 44 -9.24 4.48 -12.55
N GLN A 45 -10.02 5.10 -13.45
CA GLN A 45 -9.82 6.48 -13.84
C GLN A 45 -9.97 7.45 -12.66
N ASP A 46 -11.02 7.26 -11.84
CA ASP A 46 -11.26 8.11 -10.67
C ASP A 46 -10.18 7.95 -9.60
N VAL A 47 -9.73 6.71 -9.37
CA VAL A 47 -8.68 6.40 -8.40
C VAL A 47 -7.34 7.00 -8.85
N VAL A 48 -6.96 6.82 -10.11
CA VAL A 48 -5.75 7.42 -10.70
C VAL A 48 -5.80 8.95 -10.61
N ALA A 49 -6.94 9.58 -10.93
CA ALA A 49 -7.09 11.02 -10.87
C ALA A 49 -6.89 11.55 -9.44
N ARG A 50 -7.56 10.93 -8.45
CA ARG A 50 -7.44 11.32 -7.03
C ARG A 50 -6.04 11.12 -6.48
N ILE A 51 -5.38 10.02 -6.83
CA ILE A 51 -3.99 9.77 -6.42
C ILE A 51 -3.06 10.81 -7.05
N SER A 52 -3.24 11.12 -8.33
CA SER A 52 -2.41 12.11 -9.03
C SER A 52 -2.59 13.51 -8.45
N GLU A 53 -3.80 13.86 -7.98
CA GLU A 53 -4.04 15.12 -7.27
C GLU A 53 -3.36 15.15 -5.89
N ALA A 54 -3.51 14.07 -5.11
CA ALA A 54 -2.94 13.97 -3.77
C ALA A 54 -1.41 13.80 -3.77
N ALA A 55 -0.87 13.18 -4.82
CA ALA A 55 0.56 12.90 -5.01
C ALA A 55 0.96 13.19 -6.47
N PRO A 56 1.21 14.46 -6.84
CA PRO A 56 1.55 14.84 -8.21
C PRO A 56 2.84 14.23 -8.77
N ALA A 57 3.71 13.72 -7.89
CA ALA A 57 4.93 13.01 -8.27
C ALA A 57 4.70 11.52 -8.61
N THR A 58 3.43 11.08 -8.72
CA THR A 58 3.12 9.68 -9.08
C THR A 58 3.46 9.42 -10.54
N GLU A 59 4.26 8.39 -10.78
CA GLU A 59 4.61 7.87 -12.09
C GLU A 59 3.77 6.62 -12.37
N TRP A 60 2.81 6.73 -13.30
CA TRP A 60 1.96 5.59 -13.68
C TRP A 60 2.68 4.72 -14.70
N THR A 61 2.99 3.48 -14.33
CA THR A 61 3.52 2.49 -15.28
C THR A 61 2.43 1.91 -16.16
N ASN A 62 1.20 1.82 -15.63
CA ASN A 62 0.01 1.51 -16.39
C ASN A 62 -1.22 2.22 -15.80
N VAL A 63 -1.69 3.26 -16.51
CA VAL A 63 -2.88 4.03 -16.12
C VAL A 63 -4.16 3.19 -16.21
N GLU A 64 -4.26 2.23 -17.13
CA GLU A 64 -5.45 1.40 -17.30
C GLU A 64 -5.65 0.42 -16.15
N SER A 65 -4.56 -0.05 -15.53
CA SER A 65 -4.60 -0.88 -14.33
C SER A 65 -4.47 -0.08 -13.04
N GLY A 66 -4.15 1.22 -13.11
CA GLY A 66 -3.83 2.06 -11.96
C GLY A 66 -2.55 1.64 -11.24
N THR A 67 -1.63 0.97 -11.94
CA THR A 67 -0.32 0.57 -11.38
C THR A 67 0.69 1.70 -11.58
N GLY A 68 1.44 2.01 -10.54
CA GLY A 68 2.39 3.11 -10.57
C GLY A 68 3.37 3.11 -9.41
N TRP A 69 4.21 4.14 -9.39
CA TRP A 69 5.25 4.34 -8.40
C TRP A 69 5.26 5.78 -7.91
N ILE A 70 5.65 5.96 -6.65
CA ILE A 70 6.00 7.27 -6.09
C ILE A 70 7.41 7.14 -5.52
N TRP A 71 8.28 8.07 -5.92
CA TRP A 71 9.68 8.07 -5.53
C TRP A 71 9.99 9.27 -4.63
N ALA A 72 10.80 9.01 -3.60
CA ALA A 72 11.41 10.02 -2.76
C ALA A 72 12.89 9.67 -2.53
N PRO A 73 13.71 10.60 -2.01
CA PRO A 73 15.14 10.35 -1.84
C PRO A 73 15.49 9.14 -0.96
N SER A 74 14.65 8.81 0.03
CA SER A 74 14.92 7.73 1.00
C SER A 74 13.95 6.56 0.93
N TRP A 75 12.85 6.66 0.17
CA TRP A 75 11.85 5.60 0.06
C TRP A 75 11.16 5.60 -1.31
N SER A 76 10.50 4.49 -1.60
CA SER A 76 9.59 4.38 -2.73
C SER A 76 8.32 3.64 -2.36
N ILE A 77 7.23 3.94 -3.06
CA ILE A 77 5.94 3.26 -2.91
C ILE A 77 5.54 2.72 -4.28
N GLU A 78 5.33 1.43 -4.35
CA GLU A 78 4.65 0.78 -5.47
C GLU A 78 3.14 0.74 -5.19
N ILE A 79 2.35 1.22 -6.15
CA ILE A 79 0.88 1.26 -6.08
C ILE A 79 0.34 0.07 -6.87
N LEU A 80 -0.37 -0.82 -6.17
CA LEU A 80 -0.94 -2.04 -6.73
C LEU A 80 -2.44 -2.10 -6.42
N PRO A 81 -3.31 -1.73 -7.37
CA PRO A 81 -4.74 -1.90 -7.21
C PRO A 81 -5.16 -3.36 -7.15
N SER A 82 -6.31 -3.62 -6.52
CA SER A 82 -7.02 -4.87 -6.72
C SER A 82 -7.38 -5.04 -8.19
N ASP A 83 -7.56 -6.29 -8.63
CA ASP A 83 -8.27 -6.52 -9.88
C ASP A 83 -9.64 -5.83 -9.81
N PRO A 84 -10.13 -5.22 -10.91
CA PRO A 84 -11.46 -4.66 -10.93
C PRO A 84 -12.51 -5.73 -10.65
N ASN A 85 -13.51 -5.38 -9.85
CA ASN A 85 -14.67 -6.24 -9.67
C ASN A 85 -15.47 -6.33 -11.00
N PRO A 86 -16.54 -7.16 -11.07
CA PRO A 86 -17.34 -7.30 -12.30
C PRO A 86 -17.92 -5.99 -12.86
N ASP A 87 -18.07 -4.97 -12.01
CA ASP A 87 -18.56 -3.64 -12.37
C ASP A 87 -17.43 -2.67 -12.78
N GLY A 88 -16.19 -3.17 -12.89
CA GLY A 88 -15.01 -2.38 -13.29
C GLY A 88 -14.46 -1.47 -12.19
N MET A 89 -14.76 -1.76 -10.92
CA MET A 89 -14.38 -0.92 -9.78
C MET A 89 -13.21 -1.53 -8.99
N ILE A 90 -12.30 -0.67 -8.52
CA ILE A 90 -11.21 -1.04 -7.63
C ILE A 90 -11.76 -1.13 -6.20
N GLU A 91 -11.58 -2.27 -5.53
CA GLU A 91 -12.08 -2.49 -4.17
C GLU A 91 -11.08 -2.04 -3.11
N TRP A 92 -9.78 -2.19 -3.38
CA TRP A 92 -8.70 -1.78 -2.48
C TRP A 92 -7.41 -1.50 -3.25
N LEU A 93 -6.49 -0.78 -2.61
CA LEU A 93 -5.11 -0.60 -3.09
C LEU A 93 -4.15 -1.23 -2.09
N ARG A 94 -3.11 -1.88 -2.59
CA ARG A 94 -1.92 -2.17 -1.81
C ARG A 94 -0.84 -1.17 -2.15
N LEU A 95 -0.28 -0.56 -1.13
CA LEU A 95 0.95 0.22 -1.23
C LEU A 95 2.07 -0.63 -0.68
N PHE A 96 3.11 -0.82 -1.49
CA PHE A 96 4.28 -1.58 -1.07
C PHE A 96 5.46 -0.61 -0.92
N VAL A 97 5.76 -0.29 0.35
CA VAL A 97 6.71 0.73 0.78
C VAL A 97 8.10 0.11 0.95
N ARG A 98 9.13 0.73 0.37
CA ARG A 98 10.53 0.32 0.50
C ARG A 98 11.38 1.51 0.93
N GLY A 99 12.51 1.24 1.57
CA GLY A 99 13.46 2.28 1.99
C GLY A 99 13.28 2.71 3.45
N ARG A 100 13.34 4.01 3.72
CA ARG A 100 13.37 4.60 5.07
C ARG A 100 12.71 5.98 5.13
N GLY A 101 12.26 6.35 6.32
CA GLY A 101 11.66 7.65 6.61
C GLY A 101 10.14 7.56 6.78
N ASP A 102 9.62 8.24 7.79
CA ASP A 102 8.20 8.13 8.18
C ASP A 102 7.26 8.95 7.27
N ASP A 103 7.82 9.78 6.39
CA ASP A 103 7.07 10.54 5.39
C ASP A 103 6.37 9.62 4.36
N ALA A 104 6.84 8.39 4.18
CA ALA A 104 6.11 7.35 3.45
C ALA A 104 4.75 7.00 4.10
N VAL A 105 4.68 6.95 5.44
CA VAL A 105 3.44 6.71 6.19
C VAL A 105 2.51 7.92 6.07
N ALA A 106 3.07 9.13 6.19
CA ALA A 106 2.30 10.36 5.99
C ALA A 106 1.66 10.41 4.59
N LEU A 107 2.38 9.97 3.56
CA LEU A 107 1.85 9.85 2.21
C LEU A 107 0.72 8.82 2.12
N ALA A 108 0.89 7.62 2.69
CA ALA A 108 -0.14 6.59 2.69
C ALA A 108 -1.44 7.08 3.35
N VAL A 109 -1.34 7.79 4.48
CA VAL A 109 -2.49 8.42 5.17
C VAL A 109 -3.14 9.50 4.29
N ARG A 110 -2.34 10.34 3.62
CA ARG A 110 -2.85 11.37 2.70
C ARG A 110 -3.60 10.75 1.51
N LEU A 111 -3.07 9.68 0.93
CA LEU A 111 -3.74 8.94 -0.14
C LEU A 111 -5.06 8.33 0.35
N ALA A 112 -5.08 7.77 1.55
CA ALA A 112 -6.31 7.24 2.15
C ALA A 112 -7.37 8.34 2.33
N ALA A 113 -6.97 9.52 2.83
CA ALA A 113 -7.86 10.66 2.98
C ALA A 113 -8.42 11.13 1.62
N ALA A 114 -7.58 11.23 0.58
CA ALA A 114 -8.00 11.62 -0.76
C ALA A 114 -8.98 10.63 -1.39
N LEU A 115 -8.84 9.35 -1.07
CA LEU A 115 -9.74 8.28 -1.51
C LEU A 115 -10.93 8.07 -0.56
N GLY A 116 -11.04 8.84 0.54
CA GLY A 116 -12.11 8.67 1.52
C GLY A 116 -12.14 7.28 2.13
N CYS A 117 -10.98 6.70 2.43
CA CYS A 117 -10.82 5.34 2.93
C CYS A 117 -9.86 5.30 4.13
N VAL A 118 -9.61 4.10 4.67
CA VAL A 118 -8.62 3.91 5.74
C VAL A 118 -7.41 3.14 5.23
N VAL A 119 -6.30 3.28 5.94
CA VAL A 119 -5.05 2.55 5.69
C VAL A 119 -4.75 1.62 6.88
N PHE A 120 -4.29 0.41 6.61
CA PHE A 120 -3.87 -0.55 7.64
C PHE A 120 -2.64 -1.36 7.21
N ASP A 121 -1.87 -1.79 8.20
CA ASP A 121 -0.71 -2.67 8.04
C ASP A 121 -1.14 -4.07 7.59
N ASP A 122 -0.50 -4.63 6.55
CA ASP A 122 -0.78 -5.96 6.02
C ASP A 122 0.17 -7.07 6.53
N GLY A 123 1.18 -6.70 7.30
CA GLY A 123 2.25 -7.56 7.83
C GLY A 123 2.08 -8.00 9.29
N GLY A 124 1.00 -7.59 9.97
CA GLY A 124 0.74 -7.89 11.39
C GLY A 124 -0.75 -8.10 11.72
N GLU A 125 -1.17 -7.82 12.96
CA GLU A 125 -2.59 -7.68 13.29
C GLU A 125 -3.13 -6.40 12.63
N PRO A 126 -4.12 -6.46 11.71
CA PRO A 126 -4.59 -5.30 10.97
C PRO A 126 -5.16 -4.18 11.88
N ALA A 127 -4.30 -3.21 12.19
CA ALA A 127 -4.64 -1.99 12.88
C ALA A 127 -4.71 -0.82 11.88
N VAL A 128 -5.72 0.05 12.06
CA VAL A 128 -5.86 1.25 11.25
C VAL A 128 -4.76 2.24 11.63
N ILE A 129 -3.98 2.66 10.64
CA ILE A 129 -2.98 3.71 10.78
C ILE A 129 -3.72 5.05 10.82
N SER A 130 -3.82 5.62 12.02
CA SER A 130 -4.74 6.74 12.28
C SER A 130 -4.14 8.12 11.95
N GLY A 131 -2.85 8.18 11.60
CA GLY A 131 -2.17 9.43 11.28
C GLY A 131 -0.70 9.22 10.92
N ALA A 132 -0.03 10.30 10.49
CA ALA A 132 1.39 10.25 10.10
C ALA A 132 2.32 9.81 11.24
N ASP A 133 1.95 10.08 12.50
CA ASP A 133 2.74 9.70 13.68
C ASP A 133 2.61 8.21 14.03
N ASP A 134 1.59 7.53 13.49
CA ASP A 134 1.29 6.11 13.68
C ASP A 134 2.14 5.23 12.74
N ALA A 135 3.45 5.46 12.78
CA ALA A 135 4.45 4.83 11.92
C ALA A 135 5.14 3.62 12.58
N GLU A 136 4.61 3.08 13.68
CA GLU A 136 5.32 2.05 14.45
C GLU A 136 5.50 0.75 13.66
N GLY A 137 4.51 0.31 12.89
CA GLY A 137 4.63 -0.85 12.00
C GLY A 137 5.74 -0.67 10.96
N TRP A 138 5.80 0.52 10.34
CA TRP A 138 6.86 0.88 9.41
C TRP A 138 8.24 0.94 10.07
N ARG A 139 8.36 1.54 11.26
CA ARG A 139 9.62 1.59 12.02
C ARG A 139 10.06 0.20 12.47
N ALA A 140 9.13 -0.68 12.84
CA ALA A 140 9.42 -2.08 13.14
C ALA A 140 10.00 -2.80 11.92
N HIS A 141 9.36 -2.67 10.76
CA HIS A 141 9.88 -3.21 9.51
C HIS A 141 11.28 -2.69 9.19
N GLN A 142 11.53 -1.38 9.33
CA GLN A 142 12.87 -0.81 9.12
C GLN A 142 13.93 -1.40 10.06
N ARG A 143 13.59 -1.64 11.35
CA ARG A 143 14.51 -2.29 12.30
C ARG A 143 14.80 -3.74 11.93
N ASP A 144 13.81 -4.47 11.43
CA ASP A 144 14.02 -5.86 10.97
C ASP A 144 14.92 -5.89 9.73
N CYS A 145 14.76 -4.91 8.83
CA CYS A 145 15.62 -4.71 7.67
C CYS A 145 17.06 -4.30 8.02
N GLU A 146 17.28 -3.68 9.18
CA GLU A 146 18.60 -3.29 9.70
C GLU A 146 19.36 -4.46 10.32
N GLN A 147 18.66 -5.49 10.77
CA GLN A 147 19.31 -6.64 11.40
C GLN A 147 20.10 -7.42 10.35
N PRO A 148 21.38 -7.75 10.63
CA PRO A 148 22.16 -8.58 9.73
C PRO A 148 21.45 -9.93 9.56
N ALA A 149 21.32 -10.37 8.31
CA ALA A 149 20.70 -11.65 7.97
C ALA A 149 21.34 -12.76 8.85
N ARG A 150 20.52 -13.43 9.66
CA ARG A 150 20.96 -14.60 10.42
C ARG A 150 21.08 -15.76 9.44
N GLY A 151 22.28 -15.95 8.90
CA GLY A 151 22.53 -17.03 7.96
C GLY A 151 21.78 -16.86 6.64
N ASP A 152 22.02 -17.82 5.77
CA ASP A 152 21.56 -18.19 4.43
C ASP A 152 20.15 -17.80 3.94
N GLU A 153 19.35 -17.06 4.72
CA GLU A 153 18.13 -16.43 4.25
C GLU A 153 18.46 -15.07 3.62
N PHE A 154 18.20 -14.95 2.32
CA PHE A 154 18.27 -13.69 1.58
C PHE A 154 17.64 -12.56 2.41
N GLY A 155 18.42 -11.50 2.67
CA GLY A 155 18.00 -10.36 3.49
C GLY A 155 16.61 -9.87 3.08
N GLN A 156 15.71 -9.81 4.07
CA GLN A 156 14.27 -9.59 3.89
C GLN A 156 13.89 -8.22 3.35
N CYS A 157 14.86 -7.36 2.99
CA CYS A 157 14.63 -5.98 2.59
C CYS A 157 15.24 -5.69 1.22
N GLY A 158 14.39 -5.27 0.29
CA GLY A 158 14.78 -4.92 -1.07
C GLY A 158 15.57 -3.63 -1.01
N ARG A 159 16.85 -3.66 -1.37
CA ARG A 159 17.60 -2.42 -1.62
C ARG A 159 16.83 -1.59 -2.63
N LEU A 160 16.75 -0.27 -2.41
CA LEU A 160 16.49 0.68 -3.49
C LEU A 160 17.43 0.30 -4.64
N LEU A 161 16.86 0.05 -5.83
CA LEU A 161 17.69 -0.24 -7.00
C LEU A 161 18.68 0.92 -7.18
N PRO A 162 19.97 0.64 -7.45
CA PRO A 162 20.97 1.68 -7.57
C PRO A 162 20.57 2.69 -8.67
N GLU A 163 20.94 3.95 -8.46
CA GLU A 163 20.71 5.10 -9.37
C GLU A 163 21.24 4.90 -10.81
N THR A 164 21.88 3.78 -11.12
CA THR A 164 22.43 3.45 -12.43
C THR A 164 21.48 2.67 -13.35
N LEU A 165 20.27 2.31 -12.89
CA LEU A 165 19.24 1.68 -13.75
C LEU A 165 18.23 2.68 -14.34
N TRP A 166 18.45 3.98 -14.12
CA TRP A 166 17.62 5.06 -14.65
C TRP A 166 18.21 5.57 -15.96
N THR A 167 17.74 5.01 -17.07
CA THR A 167 17.83 5.69 -18.38
C THR A 167 16.48 5.57 -19.09
N PRO A 168 16.05 6.64 -19.78
CA PRO A 168 14.70 6.79 -20.33
C PRO A 168 14.35 5.78 -21.42
#